data_AF-A0A843AWZ4-F1
#
_entry.id   AF-A0A843AWZ4-F1
#
_cell.length_a   1.000
_cell.length_b   1.000
_cell.length_c   1.000
_cell.angle_alpha   90.00
_cell.angle_beta   90.00
_cell.angle_gamma   90.00
#
_symmetry.space_group_name_H-M   'P 1'
#
loop_
_entity.id
_entity.type
_entity.pdbx_description
1 polymer ?
#
loop_
_entity_poly.entity_id
_entity_poly.type
_entity_poly.pdbx_seq_one_letter_code
_entity_poly.pdbx_strand_id
1 'polypeptide(L)'
;MIVPTETLILIVVVIISAAVAFLELRFVRDRRRTKIDAAVEKDDAYNAVTTTRAVAMSLRQNGRDTTEGDVLIYQAESAYGRGEFLNATELAGRARKTLMTCKEKDLMSMPAPSVRKCEEESTEVPATRISKMPANYLESKFIIDTVEGMVPQAPDGVREEAETCLARARSCFDGEEYTAALAEALKAKRVLAPAERSRRTAPSEVIRLSPPARTESAAEKAPAGGSEPRMSCPSCHVEVRPDDAFCRKCGTRIGG
;
A
#
# COMPACT_ATOMS: atom_id res chain seq x y z
N MET A 1 -6.96 -45.95 47.68
CA MET A 1 -5.58 -45.61 47.28
C MET A 1 -5.14 -44.43 48.14
N ILE A 2 -4.20 -44.64 49.04
CA ILE A 2 -3.66 -43.58 49.91
C ILE A 2 -2.56 -42.90 49.10
N VAL A 3 -2.77 -41.64 48.74
CA VAL A 3 -1.78 -40.85 48.01
C VAL A 3 -0.62 -40.55 48.96
N PRO A 4 0.63 -40.90 48.63
CA PRO A 4 1.77 -40.68 49.53
C PRO A 4 1.95 -39.19 49.79
N THR A 5 2.29 -38.85 51.04
CA THR A 5 2.42 -37.45 51.51
C THR A 5 3.38 -36.62 50.68
N GLU A 6 4.45 -37.23 50.16
CA GLU A 6 5.40 -36.59 49.25
C GLU A 6 4.73 -36.09 47.95
N THR A 7 3.82 -36.89 47.38
CA THR A 7 3.10 -36.48 46.16
C THR A 7 2.09 -35.36 46.43
N LEU A 8 1.48 -35.32 47.62
CA LEU A 8 0.62 -34.20 48.04
C LEU A 8 1.41 -32.90 48.17
N ILE A 9 2.61 -32.95 48.75
CA ILE A 9 3.48 -31.77 48.89
C ILE A 9 3.88 -31.23 47.51
N LEU A 10 4.27 -32.10 46.58
CA LEU A 10 4.62 -31.69 45.21
C LEU A 10 3.45 -31.02 44.48
N ILE A 11 2.23 -31.57 44.60
CA ILE A 11 1.03 -30.98 43.98
C ILE A 11 0.78 -29.57 44.54
N VAL A 12 0.88 -29.39 45.86
CA VAL A 12 0.67 -28.08 46.49
C VAL A 12 1.73 -27.08 46.04
N VAL A 13 3.00 -27.47 45.96
CA VAL A 13 4.08 -26.59 45.47
C VAL A 13 3.85 -26.18 44.02
N VAL A 14 3.40 -27.09 43.15
CA VAL A 14 3.08 -26.78 41.74
C VAL A 14 1.89 -25.83 41.63
N ILE A 15 0.86 -26.02 42.45
CA ILE A 15 -0.31 -25.11 42.46
C ILE A 15 0.11 -23.72 42.94
N ILE A 16 0.93 -23.62 43.98
CA ILE A 16 1.43 -22.34 44.50
C ILE A 16 2.33 -21.66 43.46
N SER A 17 3.26 -22.39 42.83
CA SER A 17 4.13 -21.82 41.80
C SER A 17 3.35 -21.37 40.56
N ALA A 18 2.33 -22.12 40.14
CA ALA A 18 1.41 -21.71 39.09
C ALA A 18 0.60 -20.46 39.47
N ALA A 19 0.13 -20.36 40.72
CA ALA A 19 -0.60 -19.20 41.21
C ALA A 19 0.27 -17.94 41.26
N VAL A 20 1.52 -18.05 41.71
CA VAL A 20 2.50 -16.96 41.70
C VAL A 20 2.82 -16.54 40.27
N ALA A 21 3.12 -17.49 39.37
CA ALA A 21 3.37 -17.20 37.96
C ALA A 21 2.16 -16.50 37.31
N PHE A 22 0.93 -16.94 37.61
CA PHE A 22 -0.29 -16.31 37.10
C PHE A 22 -0.45 -14.86 37.61
N LEU A 23 -0.15 -14.60 38.88
CA LEU A 23 -0.18 -13.24 39.45
C LEU A 23 0.86 -12.33 38.80
N GLU A 24 2.09 -12.81 38.63
CA GLU A 24 3.15 -12.06 37.93
C GLU A 24 2.77 -11.79 36.47
N LEU A 25 2.28 -12.80 35.75
CA LEU A 25 1.80 -12.66 34.37
C LEU A 25 0.66 -11.64 34.28
N ARG A 26 -0.30 -11.67 35.21
CA ARG A 26 -1.40 -10.72 35.23
C ARG A 26 -0.89 -9.30 35.46
N PHE A 27 -0.01 -9.10 36.43
CA PHE A 27 0.52 -7.78 36.77
C PHE A 27 1.41 -7.21 35.67
N VAL A 28 2.28 -8.04 35.08
CA VAL A 28 3.13 -7.65 33.95
C VAL A 28 2.31 -7.32 32.71
N ARG A 29 1.24 -8.10 32.44
CA ARG A 29 0.36 -7.82 31.29
C ARG A 29 -0.39 -6.50 31.44
N ASP A 30 -0.85 -6.17 32.63
CA ASP A 30 -1.59 -4.92 32.87
C ASP A 30 -0.67 -3.68 32.70
N ARG A 31 0.54 -3.77 33.25
CA ARG A 31 1.56 -2.73 33.06
C ARG A 31 2.07 -2.64 31.62
N ARG A 32 2.09 -3.76 30.90
CA ARG A 32 2.45 -3.78 29.47
C ARG A 32 1.33 -3.18 28.61
N ARG A 33 0.06 -3.44 28.93
CA ARG A 33 -1.10 -2.85 28.24
C ARG A 33 -1.09 -1.33 28.32
N THR A 34 -1.04 -0.77 29.53
CA THR A 34 -1.00 0.70 29.71
C THR A 34 0.13 1.40 28.94
N LYS A 35 1.32 0.79 28.85
CA LYS A 35 2.43 1.31 28.05
C LYS A 35 2.18 1.20 26.54
N ILE A 36 1.57 0.11 26.09
CA ILE A 36 1.19 -0.09 24.69
C ILE A 36 0.10 0.92 24.32
N ASP A 37 -0.92 1.08 25.15
CA ASP A 37 -2.05 1.99 24.92
C ASP A 37 -1.55 3.44 24.78
N ALA A 38 -0.65 3.90 25.67
CA ALA A 38 -0.06 5.23 25.57
C ALA A 38 0.80 5.44 24.30
N ALA A 39 1.50 4.39 23.84
CA ALA A 39 2.25 4.45 22.59
C ALA A 39 1.32 4.50 21.37
N VAL A 40 0.25 3.69 21.39
CA VAL A 40 -0.78 3.66 20.35
C VAL A 40 -1.48 5.01 20.24
N GLU A 41 -1.86 5.63 21.36
CA GLU A 41 -2.49 6.96 21.37
C GLU A 41 -1.63 8.05 20.72
N LYS A 42 -0.31 8.01 20.96
CA LYS A 42 0.64 8.93 20.34
C LYS A 42 0.71 8.74 18.83
N ASP A 43 0.82 7.50 18.37
CA ASP A 43 0.92 7.17 16.96
C ASP A 43 -0.39 7.52 16.23
N ASP A 44 -1.54 7.24 16.85
CA ASP A 44 -2.85 7.59 16.33
C ASP A 44 -3.00 9.11 16.15
N ALA A 45 -2.58 9.90 17.14
CA ALA A 45 -2.59 11.37 17.06
C ALA A 45 -1.65 11.90 15.96
N TYR A 46 -0.44 11.36 15.86
CA TYR A 46 0.51 11.75 14.81
C TYR A 46 -0.04 11.44 13.41
N ASN A 47 -0.59 10.24 13.23
CA ASN A 47 -1.22 9.82 11.98
C ASN A 47 -2.41 10.73 11.64
N ALA A 48 -3.23 11.07 12.63
CA ALA A 48 -4.38 11.95 12.45
C ALA A 48 -3.99 13.35 11.97
N VAL A 49 -2.98 13.97 12.59
CA VAL A 49 -2.49 15.30 12.21
C VAL A 49 -1.81 15.27 10.83
N THR A 50 -0.91 14.31 10.61
CA THR A 50 -0.13 14.20 9.36
C THR A 50 -1.01 13.99 8.15
N THR A 51 -1.99 13.08 8.25
CA THR A 51 -2.92 12.82 7.15
C THR A 51 -3.82 14.02 6.86
N THR A 52 -4.25 14.76 7.89
CA THR A 52 -5.05 15.98 7.71
C THR A 52 -4.25 17.09 7.03
N ARG A 53 -2.97 17.24 7.39
CA ARG A 53 -2.03 18.17 6.74
C ARG A 53 -1.85 17.85 5.26
N ALA A 54 -1.71 16.58 4.91
CA ALA A 54 -1.60 16.15 3.51
C ALA A 54 -2.86 16.49 2.71
N VAL A 55 -4.05 16.30 3.29
CA VAL A 55 -5.33 16.67 2.66
C VAL A 55 -5.40 18.20 2.44
N ALA A 56 -5.04 19.01 3.44
CA ALA A 56 -5.00 20.46 3.29
C ALA A 56 -4.03 20.91 2.19
N MET A 57 -2.83 20.31 2.13
CA MET A 57 -1.85 20.60 1.07
C MET A 57 -2.38 20.27 -0.33
N SER A 58 -3.08 19.13 -0.49
CA SER A 58 -3.69 18.77 -1.78
C SER A 58 -4.81 19.74 -2.16
N LEU A 59 -5.65 20.17 -1.21
CA LEU A 59 -6.71 21.15 -1.46
C LEU A 59 -6.16 22.53 -1.82
N ARG A 60 -5.03 22.94 -1.23
CA ARG A 60 -4.31 24.17 -1.59
C ARG A 60 -3.78 24.11 -3.02
N GLN A 61 -3.21 22.97 -3.43
CA GLN A 61 -2.74 22.78 -4.81
C GLN A 61 -3.89 22.88 -5.81
N ASN A 62 -5.09 22.49 -5.40
CA ASN A 62 -6.32 22.61 -6.21
C ASN A 62 -6.97 24.00 -6.14
N GLY A 63 -6.31 25.00 -5.53
CA GLY A 63 -6.80 26.39 -5.48
C GLY A 63 -7.97 26.62 -4.51
N ARG A 64 -8.25 25.68 -3.59
CA ARG A 64 -9.31 25.86 -2.58
C ARG A 64 -8.82 26.63 -1.36
N ASP A 65 -9.74 27.35 -0.73
CA ASP A 65 -9.43 28.00 0.54
C ASP A 65 -9.31 26.97 1.65
N THR A 66 -8.17 26.96 2.32
CA THR A 66 -7.87 26.05 3.43
C THR A 66 -7.57 26.79 4.72
N THR A 67 -7.65 28.13 4.71
CA THR A 67 -7.23 29.00 5.84
C THR A 67 -7.82 28.58 7.19
N GLU A 68 -9.13 28.35 7.28
CA GLU A 68 -9.77 27.88 8.52
C GLU A 68 -9.29 26.48 8.94
N GLY A 69 -9.12 25.58 7.98
CA GLY A 69 -8.59 24.24 8.22
C GLY A 69 -7.13 24.27 8.70
N ASP A 70 -6.33 25.19 8.18
CA ASP A 70 -4.92 25.35 8.54
C ASP A 70 -4.72 25.87 9.96
N VAL A 71 -5.60 26.77 10.44
CA VAL A 71 -5.60 27.22 11.83
C VAL A 71 -5.85 26.03 12.77
N LEU A 72 -6.80 25.16 12.43
CA LEU A 72 -7.10 23.96 13.23
C LEU A 72 -5.96 22.94 13.18
N ILE A 73 -5.29 22.77 12.03
CA ILE A 73 -4.10 21.91 11.92
C ILE A 73 -2.97 22.45 12.81
N TYR A 74 -2.72 23.75 12.80
CA TYR A 74 -1.71 24.36 13.66
C TYR A 74 -2.00 24.16 15.15
N GLN A 75 -3.26 24.32 15.56
CA GLN A 75 -3.68 24.03 16.94
C GLN A 75 -3.48 22.55 17.29
N ALA A 76 -3.77 21.64 16.36
CA ALA A 76 -3.57 20.21 16.54
C ALA A 76 -2.08 19.85 16.69
N GLU A 77 -1.19 20.45 15.90
CA GLU A 77 0.27 20.28 16.02
C GLU A 77 0.78 20.80 17.37
N SER A 78 0.28 21.96 17.80
CA SER A 78 0.61 22.53 19.11
C SER A 78 0.14 21.63 20.26
N ALA A 79 -1.08 21.10 20.19
CA ALA A 79 -1.61 20.16 21.18
C ALA A 79 -0.82 18.84 21.22
N TYR A 80 -0.43 18.32 20.05
CA TYR A 80 0.44 17.15 19.94
C TYR A 80 1.81 17.40 20.60
N GLY A 81 2.40 18.59 20.37
CA GLY A 81 3.66 18.99 21.01
C GLY A 81 3.59 19.09 22.54
N ARG A 82 2.40 19.37 23.10
CA ARG A 82 2.16 19.38 24.55
C ARG A 82 1.88 17.99 25.16
N GLY A 83 1.78 16.95 24.34
CA GLY A 83 1.39 15.60 24.78
C GLY A 83 -0.12 15.41 24.98
N GLU A 84 -0.95 16.37 24.54
CA GLU A 84 -2.41 16.27 24.58
C GLU A 84 -2.93 15.52 23.34
N PHE A 85 -2.68 14.20 23.26
CA PHE A 85 -2.98 13.40 22.07
C PHE A 85 -4.47 13.34 21.70
N LEU A 86 -5.35 13.28 22.70
CA LEU A 86 -6.81 13.29 22.49
C LEU A 86 -7.31 14.62 21.91
N ASN A 87 -6.78 15.74 22.39
CA ASN A 87 -7.13 17.05 21.84
C ASN A 87 -6.60 17.19 20.40
N ALA A 88 -5.40 16.67 20.13
CA ALA A 88 -4.82 16.69 18.79
C ALA A 88 -5.65 15.89 17.78
N THR A 89 -6.16 14.70 18.15
CA THR A 89 -7.03 13.90 17.27
C THR A 89 -8.37 14.59 17.03
N GLU A 90 -8.97 15.21 18.05
CA GLU A 90 -10.22 15.95 17.92
C GLU A 90 -10.06 17.16 16.98
N LEU A 91 -9.02 17.97 17.20
CA LEU A 91 -8.72 19.14 16.36
C LEU A 91 -8.42 18.73 14.91
N ALA A 92 -7.68 17.64 14.70
CA ALA A 92 -7.46 17.08 13.37
C ALA A 92 -8.78 16.61 12.72
N GLY A 93 -9.68 15.99 13.49
CA GLY A 93 -11.00 15.60 13.01
C GLY A 93 -11.88 16.80 12.63
N ARG A 94 -11.84 17.88 13.42
CA ARG A 94 -12.53 19.14 13.12
C ARG A 94 -11.94 19.78 11.86
N ALA A 95 -10.62 19.85 11.74
CA ALA A 95 -9.94 20.36 10.56
C ALA A 95 -10.38 19.63 9.29
N ARG A 96 -10.47 18.29 9.30
CA ARG A 96 -10.98 17.53 8.14
C ARG A 96 -12.40 17.91 7.76
N LYS A 97 -13.30 18.07 8.74
CA LYS A 97 -14.69 18.46 8.47
C LYS A 97 -14.75 19.85 7.82
N THR A 98 -13.94 20.79 8.31
CA THR A 98 -13.84 22.13 7.70
C THR A 98 -13.29 22.04 6.29
N LEU A 99 -12.20 21.30 6.06
CA LEU A 99 -11.60 21.13 4.73
C LEU A 99 -12.54 20.46 3.71
N MET A 100 -13.39 19.54 4.15
CA MET A 100 -14.40 18.89 3.30
C MET A 100 -15.58 19.81 2.96
N THR A 101 -15.85 20.79 3.82
CA THR A 101 -16.96 21.75 3.64
C THR A 101 -16.52 23.05 2.97
N CYS A 102 -15.22 23.32 2.86
CA CYS A 102 -14.67 24.44 2.10
C CYS A 102 -15.10 24.37 0.63
N LYS A 103 -15.87 25.38 0.20
CA LYS A 103 -16.20 25.64 -1.21
C LYS A 103 -15.00 26.26 -1.93
N GLU A 104 -14.95 26.09 -3.25
CA GLU A 104 -13.97 26.81 -4.09
C GLU A 104 -14.07 28.32 -3.83
N LYS A 105 -12.92 28.95 -3.62
CA LYS A 105 -12.85 30.38 -3.35
C LYS A 105 -13.17 31.10 -4.67
N ASP A 106 -14.33 31.75 -4.74
CA ASP A 106 -14.61 32.75 -5.77
C ASP A 106 -13.59 33.88 -5.64
N LEU A 107 -12.76 34.06 -6.67
CA LEU A 107 -11.61 34.98 -6.74
C LEU A 107 -11.98 36.48 -6.70
N MET A 108 -13.16 36.88 -6.22
CA MET A 108 -13.70 38.25 -6.43
C MET A 108 -14.04 39.05 -5.16
N SER A 109 -13.50 38.72 -3.98
CA SER A 109 -13.63 39.64 -2.83
C SER A 109 -12.48 39.53 -1.83
N MET A 110 -11.48 40.40 -2.00
CA MET A 110 -10.80 41.22 -0.97
C MET A 110 -9.35 41.56 -1.39
N PRO A 111 -8.85 42.76 -1.01
CA PRO A 111 -7.61 43.31 -1.54
C PRO A 111 -6.36 42.67 -0.92
N ALA A 112 -5.28 42.69 -1.69
CA ALA A 112 -4.00 42.05 -1.39
C ALA A 112 -3.39 42.53 -0.06
N PRO A 113 -2.98 41.62 0.85
CA PRO A 113 -2.15 42.00 1.97
C PRO A 113 -0.71 42.20 1.49
N SER A 114 -0.08 43.30 1.92
CA SER A 114 1.32 43.59 1.64
C SER A 114 2.21 42.57 2.35
N VAL A 115 2.88 41.72 1.57
CA VAL A 115 3.91 40.80 2.04
C VAL A 115 5.12 41.62 2.49
N ARG A 116 5.35 41.71 3.80
CA ARG A 116 6.67 42.09 4.33
C ARG A 116 7.57 40.86 4.24
N LYS A 117 8.58 40.92 3.39
CA LYS A 117 9.73 40.01 3.45
C LYS A 117 10.47 40.28 4.76
N CYS A 118 10.34 39.39 5.74
CA CYS A 118 11.39 39.16 6.72
C CYS A 118 12.19 37.97 6.22
N GLU A 119 13.43 38.26 5.83
CA GLU A 119 14.45 37.27 5.58
C GLU A 119 14.90 36.76 6.94
N GLU A 120 14.33 35.64 7.38
CA GLU A 120 14.94 34.80 8.41
C GLU A 120 15.61 33.63 7.71
N GLU A 121 16.93 33.68 7.73
CA GLU A 121 17.85 32.61 7.40
C GLU A 121 17.67 31.48 8.42
N SER A 122 16.69 30.61 8.15
CA SER A 122 16.55 29.34 8.86
C SER A 122 17.12 28.24 7.97
N THR A 123 18.29 27.72 8.36
CA THR A 123 18.85 26.47 7.86
C THR A 123 17.97 25.29 8.26
N GLU A 124 16.82 25.15 7.62
CA GLU A 124 16.05 23.91 7.61
C GLU A 124 16.10 23.35 6.19
N VAL A 125 16.94 22.33 6.01
CA VAL A 125 17.04 21.59 4.75
C VAL A 125 15.66 20.96 4.47
N PRO A 126 14.98 21.33 3.38
CA PRO A 126 13.67 20.77 3.08
C PRO A 126 13.80 19.28 2.77
N ALA A 127 13.22 18.42 3.60
CA ALA A 127 13.20 16.96 3.43
C ALA A 127 12.41 16.49 2.18
N THR A 128 12.01 17.39 1.29
CA THR A 128 11.20 17.12 0.09
C THR A 128 11.95 17.22 -1.23
N ARG A 129 13.28 17.45 -1.22
CA ARG A 129 14.11 17.23 -2.41
C ARG A 129 14.55 15.76 -2.47
N ILE A 130 13.60 14.86 -2.76
CA ILE A 130 13.98 13.54 -3.26
C ILE A 130 14.61 13.81 -4.63
N SER A 131 15.93 13.71 -4.71
CA SER A 131 16.67 13.65 -5.97
C SER A 131 15.96 12.62 -6.84
N LYS A 132 15.32 13.07 -7.93
CA LYS A 132 14.74 12.16 -8.92
C LYS A 132 15.93 11.39 -9.50
N MET A 133 16.10 10.17 -9.02
CA MET A 133 17.16 9.28 -9.49
C MET A 133 17.03 9.13 -11.02
N PRO A 134 18.15 9.00 -11.75
CA PRO A 134 18.11 8.74 -13.18
C PRO A 134 17.22 7.54 -13.51
N ALA A 135 16.58 7.58 -14.68
CA ALA A 135 15.75 6.48 -15.14
C ALA A 135 16.54 5.16 -15.11
N ASN A 136 15.88 4.09 -14.65
CA ASN A 136 16.43 2.74 -14.53
C ASN A 136 17.58 2.55 -13.52
N TYR A 137 18.02 3.58 -12.77
CA TYR A 137 19.06 3.41 -11.75
C TYR A 137 18.70 2.36 -10.69
N LEU A 138 17.52 2.51 -10.09
CA LEU A 138 17.06 1.62 -9.01
C LEU A 138 16.79 0.22 -9.52
N GLU A 139 16.20 0.11 -10.72
CA GLU A 139 15.92 -1.17 -11.36
C GLU A 139 17.21 -1.93 -11.69
N SER A 140 18.18 -1.27 -12.32
CA SER A 140 19.47 -1.88 -12.64
C SER A 140 20.21 -2.34 -11.41
N LYS A 141 20.30 -1.50 -10.37
CA LYS A 141 20.95 -1.85 -9.11
C LYS A 141 20.31 -3.07 -8.45
N PHE A 142 18.98 -3.07 -8.34
CA PHE A 142 18.24 -4.17 -7.75
C PHE A 142 18.45 -5.49 -8.52
N ILE A 143 18.40 -5.46 -9.85
CA ILE A 143 18.56 -6.67 -10.66
C ILE A 143 20.01 -7.17 -10.59
N ILE A 144 21.01 -6.29 -10.58
CA ILE A 144 22.42 -6.66 -10.39
C ILE A 144 22.59 -7.39 -9.05
N ASP A 145 22.13 -6.80 -7.94
CA ASP A 145 22.22 -7.40 -6.60
C ASP A 145 21.48 -8.76 -6.53
N THR A 146 20.31 -8.84 -7.18
CA THR A 146 19.51 -10.08 -7.24
C THR A 146 20.27 -11.20 -7.95
N VAL A 147 20.86 -10.91 -9.12
CA VAL A 147 21.57 -11.90 -9.92
C VAL A 147 22.86 -12.32 -9.22
N GLU A 148 23.58 -11.40 -8.56
CA GLU A 148 24.77 -11.71 -7.76
C GLU A 148 24.49 -12.73 -6.65
N GLY A 149 23.33 -12.65 -6.00
CA GLY A 149 22.89 -13.66 -5.01
C GLY A 149 22.56 -15.02 -5.63
N MET A 150 22.21 -15.07 -6.92
CA MET A 150 21.80 -16.29 -7.64
C MET A 150 22.96 -17.01 -8.32
N VAL A 151 24.03 -16.31 -8.73
CA VAL A 151 25.24 -16.88 -9.34
C VAL A 151 25.86 -18.05 -8.54
N PRO A 152 26.08 -17.96 -7.21
CA PRO A 152 26.72 -19.05 -6.47
C PRO A 152 25.87 -20.33 -6.41
N GLN A 153 24.57 -20.25 -6.71
CA GLN A 153 23.65 -21.39 -6.69
C GLN A 153 23.53 -22.09 -8.06
N ALA A 154 24.12 -21.51 -9.11
CA ALA A 154 24.04 -22.00 -10.48
C ALA A 154 25.12 -23.04 -10.80
N PRO A 155 24.89 -23.97 -11.75
CA PRO A 155 25.91 -24.91 -12.22
C PRO A 155 27.05 -24.18 -12.96
N ASP A 156 28.27 -24.74 -12.92
CA ASP A 156 29.51 -24.04 -13.29
C ASP A 156 29.48 -23.41 -14.70
N GLY A 157 28.95 -24.11 -15.72
CA GLY A 157 28.87 -23.55 -17.09
C GLY A 157 27.88 -22.38 -17.25
N VAL A 158 26.77 -22.39 -16.50
CA VAL A 158 25.79 -21.28 -16.48
C VAL A 158 26.30 -20.13 -15.60
N ARG A 159 27.11 -20.46 -14.60
CA ARG A 159 27.74 -19.51 -13.69
C ARG A 159 28.72 -18.61 -14.43
N GLU A 160 29.62 -19.17 -15.24
CA GLU A 160 30.61 -18.40 -16.02
C GLU A 160 29.93 -17.44 -17.02
N GLU A 161 28.86 -17.89 -17.69
CA GLU A 161 28.05 -17.04 -18.58
C GLU A 161 27.36 -15.90 -17.83
N ALA A 162 26.78 -16.18 -16.66
CA ALA A 162 26.11 -15.19 -15.82
C ALA A 162 27.09 -14.17 -15.22
N GLU A 163 28.28 -14.61 -14.78
CA GLU A 163 29.36 -13.76 -14.27
C GLU A 163 29.88 -12.81 -15.34
N THR A 164 30.03 -13.29 -16.58
CA THR A 164 30.44 -12.45 -17.71
C THR A 164 29.39 -11.36 -18.01
N CYS A 165 28.11 -11.70 -17.99
CA CYS A 165 27.02 -10.73 -18.15
C CYS A 165 26.93 -9.74 -16.98
N LEU A 166 27.19 -10.19 -15.74
CA LEU A 166 27.25 -9.32 -14.56
C LEU A 166 28.42 -8.34 -14.61
N ALA A 167 29.61 -8.78 -15.03
CA ALA A 167 30.77 -7.91 -15.17
C ALA A 167 30.49 -6.77 -16.16
N ARG A 168 29.82 -7.08 -17.27
CA ARG A 168 29.38 -6.07 -18.25
C ARG A 168 28.31 -5.15 -17.67
N ALA A 169 27.33 -5.69 -16.95
CA ALA A 169 26.28 -4.88 -16.30
C ALA A 169 26.86 -3.89 -15.28
N ARG A 170 27.85 -4.31 -14.47
CA ARG A 170 28.57 -3.44 -13.53
C ARG A 170 29.36 -2.35 -14.25
N SER A 171 30.10 -2.68 -15.31
CA SER A 171 30.83 -1.68 -16.11
C SER A 171 29.91 -0.64 -16.75
N CYS A 172 28.72 -1.04 -17.22
CA CYS A 172 27.72 -0.09 -17.74
C CYS A 172 27.07 0.75 -16.62
N PHE A 173 26.91 0.17 -15.43
CA PHE A 173 26.37 0.88 -14.26
C PHE A 173 27.34 1.97 -13.76
N ASP A 174 28.63 1.67 -13.75
CA ASP A 174 29.70 2.61 -13.39
C ASP A 174 29.87 3.74 -14.44
N GLY A 175 29.54 3.46 -15.70
CA GLY A 175 29.52 4.43 -16.80
C GLY A 175 28.26 5.29 -16.90
N GLU A 176 27.36 5.26 -15.90
CA GLU A 176 26.05 5.94 -15.87
C GLU A 176 25.07 5.52 -16.98
N GLU A 177 25.37 4.44 -17.71
CA GLU A 177 24.50 3.87 -18.75
C GLU A 177 23.50 2.86 -18.14
N TYR A 178 22.58 3.36 -17.31
CA TYR A 178 21.67 2.51 -16.53
C TYR A 178 20.73 1.65 -17.40
N THR A 179 20.36 2.10 -18.59
CA THR A 179 19.54 1.34 -19.54
C THR A 179 20.28 0.12 -20.09
N ALA A 180 21.56 0.27 -20.43
CA ALA A 180 22.43 -0.81 -20.89
C ALA A 180 22.75 -1.78 -19.74
N ALA A 181 23.01 -1.24 -18.54
CA ALA A 181 23.20 -2.03 -17.33
C ALA A 181 22.00 -2.92 -17.02
N LEU A 182 20.77 -2.39 -17.13
CA LEU A 182 19.54 -3.18 -16.94
C LEU A 182 19.44 -4.31 -17.95
N ALA A 183 19.74 -4.04 -19.23
CA ALA A 183 19.64 -5.03 -20.29
C ALA A 183 20.61 -6.19 -20.09
N GLU A 184 21.87 -5.92 -19.70
CA GLU A 184 22.86 -6.95 -19.39
C GLU A 184 22.52 -7.72 -18.10
N ALA A 185 22.05 -7.03 -17.06
CA ALA A 185 21.61 -7.67 -15.82
C ALA A 185 20.41 -8.61 -16.04
N LEU A 186 19.45 -8.22 -16.90
CA LEU A 186 18.33 -9.07 -17.30
C LEU A 186 18.77 -10.27 -18.18
N LYS A 187 19.84 -10.13 -18.98
CA LYS A 187 20.43 -11.27 -19.70
C LYS A 187 21.05 -12.26 -18.72
N ALA A 188 21.81 -11.79 -17.74
CA ALA A 188 22.36 -12.64 -16.68
C ALA A 188 21.25 -13.37 -15.91
N LYS A 189 20.19 -12.65 -15.52
CA LYS A 189 19.00 -13.24 -14.89
C LYS A 189 18.34 -14.32 -15.76
N ARG A 190 18.28 -14.12 -17.07
CA ARG A 190 17.69 -15.09 -18.01
C ARG A 190 18.55 -16.33 -18.20
N VAL A 191 19.87 -16.20 -18.09
CA VAL A 191 20.82 -17.32 -18.12
C VAL A 191 20.67 -18.17 -16.85
N LEU A 192 20.51 -17.51 -15.70
CA LEU A 192 20.27 -18.17 -14.41
C LEU A 192 18.84 -18.73 -14.25
N ALA A 193 17.87 -18.20 -14.99
CA ALA A 193 16.51 -18.73 -14.99
C ALA A 193 16.49 -20.12 -15.66
N PRO A 194 15.96 -21.16 -15.00
CA PRO A 194 15.81 -22.47 -15.61
C PRO A 194 15.00 -22.34 -16.90
N ALA A 195 15.55 -22.85 -17.99
CA ALA A 195 15.12 -22.58 -19.35
C ALA A 195 13.65 -22.95 -19.63
N GLU A 196 12.75 -21.97 -19.62
CA GLU A 196 11.69 -21.90 -20.63
C GLU A 196 12.29 -21.36 -21.94
N ARG A 197 13.27 -22.08 -22.50
CA ARG A 197 13.77 -21.79 -23.85
C ARG A 197 12.95 -22.63 -24.84
N SER A 198 11.87 -22.04 -25.37
CA SER A 198 11.47 -22.11 -26.79
C SER A 198 9.97 -21.85 -26.99
N ARG A 199 9.62 -20.58 -27.23
CA ARG A 199 8.56 -20.16 -28.17
C ARG A 199 8.67 -18.64 -28.39
N ARG A 200 9.81 -18.21 -28.94
CA ARG A 200 9.92 -16.92 -29.63
C ARG A 200 10.45 -17.15 -31.04
N THR A 201 9.73 -18.00 -31.76
CA THR A 201 9.71 -18.09 -33.23
C THR A 201 8.34 -18.64 -33.64
N ALA A 202 7.29 -17.87 -33.36
CA ALA A 202 6.00 -17.97 -34.04
C ALA A 202 5.33 -16.59 -33.96
N PRO A 203 4.80 -16.04 -35.07
CA PRO A 203 4.07 -14.78 -35.04
C PRO A 203 2.80 -14.94 -34.20
N SER A 204 2.42 -13.85 -33.54
CA SER A 204 1.34 -13.73 -32.55
C SER A 204 0.07 -14.51 -32.88
N GLU A 205 -0.28 -15.48 -32.02
CA GLU A 205 -1.62 -16.05 -31.98
C GLU A 205 -2.25 -15.75 -30.62
N VAL A 206 -3.40 -15.08 -30.66
CA VAL A 206 -4.09 -14.48 -29.52
C VAL A 206 -4.73 -15.57 -28.68
N ILE A 207 -4.21 -15.81 -27.48
CA ILE A 207 -4.79 -16.78 -26.54
C ILE A 207 -6.10 -16.19 -25.98
N ARG A 208 -7.24 -16.72 -26.45
CA ARG A 208 -8.53 -16.56 -25.77
C ARG A 208 -8.55 -17.51 -24.57
N LEU A 209 -8.62 -16.98 -23.36
CA LEU A 209 -8.89 -17.78 -22.17
C LEU A 209 -10.39 -18.11 -22.09
N SER A 210 -10.73 -19.38 -22.31
CA SER A 210 -11.97 -19.97 -21.81
C SER A 210 -11.78 -20.36 -20.33
N PRO A 211 -12.72 -20.00 -19.43
CA PRO A 211 -12.61 -20.34 -18.01
C PRO A 211 -12.84 -21.85 -17.75
N PRO A 212 -12.22 -22.40 -16.67
CA PRO A 212 -12.10 -23.82 -16.43
C PRO A 212 -13.38 -24.45 -15.87
N ALA A 213 -13.74 -25.59 -16.44
CA ALA A 213 -14.73 -26.50 -15.90
C ALA A 213 -14.20 -27.16 -14.62
N ARG A 214 -15.05 -27.23 -13.58
CA ARG A 214 -14.95 -28.25 -12.54
C ARG A 214 -16.28 -28.95 -12.36
N THR A 215 -16.17 -30.26 -12.50
CA THR A 215 -16.81 -31.36 -11.76
C THR A 215 -18.26 -31.70 -12.04
N GLU A 216 -18.39 -32.89 -12.63
CA GLU A 216 -19.56 -33.69 -12.89
C GLU A 216 -20.20 -34.22 -11.60
N SER A 217 -21.54 -34.25 -11.53
CA SER A 217 -22.27 -35.38 -10.95
C SER A 217 -23.73 -35.41 -11.44
N ALA A 218 -23.99 -36.42 -12.27
CA ALA A 218 -25.20 -37.23 -12.41
C ALA A 218 -26.63 -36.63 -12.37
N ALA A 219 -27.42 -37.14 -13.31
CA ALA A 219 -28.87 -37.39 -13.27
C ALA A 219 -29.82 -36.29 -13.81
N GLU A 220 -30.10 -36.40 -15.11
CA GLU A 220 -31.42 -36.78 -15.62
C GLU A 220 -32.65 -35.93 -15.21
N LYS A 221 -32.96 -34.92 -16.03
CA LYS A 221 -34.22 -34.80 -16.84
C LYS A 221 -34.33 -33.40 -17.43
N ALA A 222 -34.63 -33.33 -18.72
CA ALA A 222 -35.19 -32.13 -19.34
C ALA A 222 -36.53 -31.79 -18.65
N PRO A 223 -36.98 -30.51 -18.65
CA PRO A 223 -37.62 -30.00 -19.85
C PRO A 223 -37.29 -28.55 -20.22
N ALA A 224 -37.59 -28.28 -21.49
CA ALA A 224 -37.88 -27.03 -22.17
C ALA A 224 -38.26 -25.80 -21.34
N GLY A 225 -37.84 -24.63 -21.84
CA GLY A 225 -38.65 -23.41 -21.80
C GLY A 225 -37.89 -22.13 -21.48
N GLY A 226 -37.89 -21.18 -22.41
CA GLY A 226 -37.60 -19.77 -22.13
C GLY A 226 -36.59 -19.10 -23.06
N SER A 227 -36.98 -18.80 -24.29
CA SER A 227 -36.29 -17.79 -25.11
C SER A 227 -36.52 -16.41 -24.49
N GLU A 228 -35.59 -15.92 -23.67
CA GLU A 228 -35.62 -14.54 -23.19
C GLU A 228 -35.27 -13.59 -24.35
N PRO A 229 -36.06 -12.51 -24.57
CA PRO A 229 -35.77 -11.52 -25.61
C PRO A 229 -34.47 -10.78 -25.26
N ARG A 230 -33.45 -10.93 -26.10
CA ARG A 230 -32.21 -10.16 -26.00
C ARG A 230 -32.49 -8.72 -26.41
N MET A 231 -32.44 -7.78 -25.46
CA MET A 231 -32.50 -6.35 -25.75
C MET A 231 -31.09 -5.77 -25.82
N SER A 232 -30.87 -4.81 -26.72
CA SER A 232 -29.62 -4.06 -26.83
C SER A 232 -29.84 -2.61 -26.41
N CYS A 233 -28.82 -2.02 -25.78
CA CYS A 233 -28.87 -0.62 -25.37
C CYS A 233 -28.95 0.30 -26.61
N PRO A 234 -29.87 1.28 -26.67
CA PRO A 234 -29.96 2.19 -27.81
C PRO A 234 -28.77 3.16 -27.92
N SER A 235 -28.03 3.38 -26.83
CA SER A 235 -26.92 4.35 -26.81
C SER A 235 -25.56 3.71 -27.11
N CYS A 236 -25.31 2.48 -26.63
CA CYS A 236 -24.01 1.83 -26.78
C CYS A 236 -24.06 0.45 -27.45
N HIS A 237 -25.26 0.00 -27.86
CA HIS A 237 -25.52 -1.28 -28.54
C HIS A 237 -25.02 -2.54 -27.82
N VAL A 238 -24.70 -2.44 -26.54
CA VAL A 238 -24.34 -3.60 -25.72
C VAL A 238 -25.60 -4.34 -25.30
N GLU A 239 -25.52 -5.67 -25.28
CA GLU A 239 -26.61 -6.54 -24.82
C GLU A 239 -26.90 -6.23 -23.34
N VAL A 240 -28.17 -5.96 -23.04
CA VAL A 240 -28.65 -5.69 -21.68
C VAL A 240 -29.71 -6.73 -21.34
N ARG A 241 -29.71 -7.18 -20.09
CA ARG A 241 -30.74 -8.10 -19.60
C ARG A 241 -32.06 -7.33 -19.47
N PRO A 242 -33.21 -7.93 -19.83
CA PRO A 242 -34.50 -7.24 -19.81
C PRO A 242 -34.91 -6.73 -18.41
N ASP A 243 -34.31 -7.27 -17.33
CA ASP A 243 -34.57 -6.85 -15.94
C ASP A 243 -33.74 -5.64 -15.49
N ASP A 244 -32.73 -5.20 -16.26
CA ASP A 244 -31.88 -4.07 -15.88
C ASP A 244 -32.53 -2.74 -16.30
N ALA A 245 -32.94 -1.91 -15.33
CA ALA A 245 -33.50 -0.58 -15.59
C ALA A 245 -32.49 0.41 -16.24
N PHE A 246 -31.19 0.12 -16.16
CA PHE A 246 -30.11 0.95 -16.71
C PHE A 246 -29.03 0.08 -17.35
N CYS A 247 -28.45 0.57 -18.45
CA CYS A 247 -27.30 -0.07 -19.07
C CYS A 247 -26.07 0.02 -18.16
N ARG A 248 -25.49 -1.12 -17.82
CA ARG A 248 -24.29 -1.21 -16.95
C ARG A 248 -23.03 -0.59 -17.56
N LYS A 249 -23.01 -0.33 -18.87
CA LYS A 249 -21.84 0.22 -19.57
C LYS A 249 -21.89 1.74 -19.75
N CYS A 250 -23.05 2.29 -20.09
CA CYS A 250 -23.20 3.73 -20.37
C CYS A 250 -24.21 4.46 -19.48
N GLY A 251 -24.91 3.75 -18.58
CA GLY A 251 -25.89 4.34 -17.66
C GLY A 251 -27.22 4.74 -18.29
N THR A 252 -27.43 4.53 -19.60
CA THR A 252 -28.69 4.86 -20.27
C THR A 252 -29.83 3.99 -19.76
N ARG A 253 -31.00 4.58 -19.49
CA ARG A 253 -32.19 3.88 -19.02
C ARG A 253 -32.74 2.94 -20.10
N ILE A 254 -33.00 1.68 -19.74
CA ILE A 254 -33.51 0.63 -20.63
C ILE A 254 -34.91 0.31 -20.14
N GLY A 255 -35.94 0.68 -20.91
CA GLY A 255 -37.33 0.67 -20.47
C GLY A 255 -37.86 2.10 -20.30
N GLY A 256 -38.53 2.58 -21.34
CA GLY A 256 -39.42 3.75 -21.33
C GLY A 256 -40.82 3.31 -21.68
#